data_AF-A0A0F9LI37-F1
#
_entry.id   AF-A0A0F9LI37-F1
#
_cell.length_a   1.000
_cell.length_b   1.000
_cell.length_c   1.000
_cell.angle_alpha   90.00
_cell.angle_beta   90.00
_cell.angle_gamma   90.00
#
_symmetry.space_group_name_H-M   'P 1'
#
loop_
_entity.id
_entity.type
_entity.pdbx_description
1 polymer ?
#
loop_
_entity_poly.entity_id
_entity_poly.type
_entity_poly.pdbx_seq_one_letter_code
_entity_poly.pdbx_strand_id
1 'polypeptide(L)'
;LGEQQVISKIDDNSSEEDQEEPNENKFFILFIIEEPELYQHPNRIRLIKKILQNLTLDSDDSIFHFQIICSSHSPYLIDIQDAEDIRIMRKIKNNGEYNVSINEVQLDKVAGELKTLHQFPSGTRSDAITLKGRLKAIMTLELSEGFFADKIVLVEGLEDKAVIQAIDQYKEKIFDSKGIIVIPVIGKNNLDRPALIFQDLGIPVYLIFDTDSDCNPSERDSNKKINTILRKIMNEVDLSNPFEMKIGKNYTSLDPKMTKVIRNGVGDDLYTQIMDELKDKYEFKKDKDCRKNYMVMTEFIRKVYDSAKSIPELEKIIQKIYDL
;
A
#
# COMPACT_ATOMS: atom_id res chain seq x y z
N LEU A 1 17.80 17.01 35.08
CA LEU A 1 17.24 18.03 35.98
C LEU A 1 15.77 18.20 35.62
N GLY A 2 14.87 17.50 36.32
CA GLY A 2 13.43 17.60 36.08
C GLY A 2 12.60 16.39 36.53
N GLU A 3 13.17 15.20 36.64
CA GLU A 3 12.47 14.00 37.12
C GLU A 3 12.94 13.66 38.55
N GLN A 4 12.12 14.00 39.55
CA GLN A 4 12.01 13.29 40.85
C GLN A 4 11.12 13.99 41.90
N GLN A 5 10.52 15.14 41.63
CA GLN A 5 9.82 15.89 42.69
C GLN A 5 8.33 15.57 42.91
N VAL A 6 7.69 14.73 42.09
CA VAL A 6 6.25 14.45 42.25
C VAL A 6 5.96 13.18 43.06
N ILE A 7 6.95 12.29 43.25
CA ILE A 7 6.72 10.95 43.83
C ILE A 7 6.81 10.93 45.36
N SER A 8 7.38 11.94 46.03
CA SER A 8 7.71 11.84 47.47
C SER A 8 6.69 12.46 48.45
N LYS A 9 5.43 12.67 48.07
CA LYS A 9 4.45 13.37 48.94
C LYS A 9 3.29 12.54 49.48
N ILE A 10 3.27 11.21 49.33
CA ILE A 10 2.11 10.39 49.73
C ILE A 10 2.43 9.35 50.84
N ASP A 11 3.68 9.23 51.30
CA ASP A 11 4.08 8.17 52.25
C ASP A 11 3.97 8.50 53.76
N ASP A 12 3.21 9.53 54.16
CA ASP A 12 2.95 9.79 55.58
C ASP A 12 1.46 9.96 55.85
N ASN A 13 0.73 8.84 55.98
CA ASN A 13 -0.34 8.65 56.96
C ASN A 13 -0.85 7.20 56.93
N SER A 14 -0.22 6.35 57.74
CA SER A 14 -0.78 5.06 58.13
C SER A 14 -1.79 5.25 59.27
N SER A 15 -3.05 4.88 59.08
CA SER A 15 -3.81 4.00 59.98
C SER A 15 -5.28 3.83 59.56
N GLU A 16 -5.78 2.64 59.85
CA GLU A 16 -7.17 2.15 59.78
C GLU A 16 -7.59 1.44 58.49
N GLU A 17 -7.64 0.11 58.63
CA GLU A 17 -8.24 -0.86 57.73
C GLU A 17 -9.75 -0.65 57.66
N ASP A 18 -10.27 -0.26 56.49
CA ASP A 18 -11.62 -0.61 56.07
C ASP A 18 -11.57 -0.95 54.57
N GLN A 19 -12.28 -2.02 54.22
CA GLN A 19 -12.27 -2.66 52.90
C GLN A 19 -12.88 -1.74 51.83
N GLU A 20 -12.04 -0.92 51.18
CA GLU A 20 -12.41 -0.24 49.94
C GLU A 20 -12.28 -1.22 48.76
N GLU A 21 -13.37 -1.39 48.00
CA GLU A 21 -13.31 -1.96 46.64
C GLU A 21 -12.19 -1.22 45.87
N PRO A 22 -11.36 -1.90 45.06
CA PRO A 22 -10.35 -1.21 44.28
C PRO A 22 -11.06 -0.45 43.17
N ASN A 23 -11.54 0.75 43.48
CA ASN A 23 -11.64 1.82 42.51
C ASN A 23 -10.20 2.16 42.13
N GLU A 24 -9.62 1.36 41.23
CA GLU A 24 -8.42 1.77 40.48
C GLU A 24 -8.82 2.97 39.64
N ASN A 25 -8.79 4.15 40.26
CA ASN A 25 -8.93 5.42 39.58
C ASN A 25 -7.72 5.59 38.66
N LYS A 26 -7.82 5.05 37.45
CA LYS A 26 -6.83 5.29 36.40
C LYS A 26 -6.90 6.76 35.99
N PHE A 27 -5.75 7.43 36.02
CA PHE A 27 -5.57 8.76 35.47
C PHE A 27 -5.50 8.68 33.95
N PHE A 28 -6.52 9.22 33.28
CA PHE A 28 -6.58 9.32 31.83
C PHE A 28 -5.74 10.51 31.35
N ILE A 29 -4.72 10.24 30.53
CA ILE A 29 -3.85 11.26 29.93
C ILE A 29 -4.07 11.24 28.42
N LEU A 30 -4.46 12.39 27.86
CA LEU A 30 -4.55 12.60 26.42
C LEU A 30 -3.34 13.41 25.94
N PHE A 31 -2.53 12.82 25.06
CA PHE A 31 -1.51 13.54 24.31
C PHE A 31 -2.00 13.85 22.90
N ILE A 32 -1.89 15.13 22.52
CA ILE A 32 -2.12 15.59 21.16
C ILE A 32 -0.79 16.16 20.66
N ILE A 33 -0.21 15.53 19.66
CA ILE A 33 1.13 15.85 19.17
C ILE A 33 1.03 16.23 17.69
N GLU A 34 1.49 17.43 17.37
CA GLU A 34 1.62 17.87 15.99
C GLU A 34 3.01 17.50 15.46
N GLU A 35 3.06 16.78 14.35
CA GLU A 35 4.29 16.40 13.61
C GLU A 35 5.47 15.96 14.53
N PRO A 36 5.34 14.85 15.28
CA PRO A 36 6.41 14.36 16.15
C PRO A 36 7.71 14.02 15.40
N GLU A 37 7.67 13.90 14.08
CA GLU A 37 8.81 13.72 13.20
C GLU A 37 9.65 14.98 12.96
N LEU A 38 9.15 16.17 13.30
CA LEU A 38 9.79 17.43 12.92
C LEU A 38 11.21 17.51 13.51
N TYR A 39 12.18 17.81 12.63
CA TYR A 39 13.63 17.82 12.93
C TYR A 39 14.24 16.48 13.38
N GLN A 40 13.55 15.35 13.16
CA GLN A 40 14.05 14.04 13.54
C GLN A 40 14.65 13.27 12.36
N HIS A 41 15.73 12.54 12.63
CA HIS A 41 16.26 11.56 11.69
C HIS A 41 15.32 10.33 11.60
N PRO A 42 15.19 9.64 10.44
CA PRO A 42 14.28 8.49 10.28
C PRO A 42 14.36 7.41 11.37
N ASN A 43 15.54 7.14 11.91
CA ASN A 43 15.69 6.17 13.01
C ASN A 43 15.04 6.65 14.31
N ARG A 44 15.07 7.97 14.58
CA ARG A 44 14.42 8.57 15.75
C ARG A 44 12.91 8.60 15.57
N ILE A 45 12.41 8.88 14.37
CA ILE A 45 10.97 8.85 14.06
C ILE A 45 10.40 7.45 14.38
N ARG A 46 11.08 6.39 13.94
CA ARG A 46 10.68 5.01 14.26
C ARG A 46 10.72 4.71 15.77
N LEU A 47 11.70 5.27 16.49
CA LEU A 47 11.76 5.13 17.94
C LEU A 47 10.61 5.87 18.62
N ILE A 48 10.29 7.08 18.18
CA ILE A 48 9.15 7.86 18.66
C ILE A 48 7.86 7.08 18.45
N LYS A 49 7.62 6.55 17.23
CA LYS A 49 6.46 5.68 16.94
C LYS A 49 6.33 4.57 18.00
N LYS A 50 7.41 3.83 18.25
CA LYS A 50 7.43 2.73 19.23
C LYS A 50 7.16 3.19 20.65
N ILE A 51 7.74 4.31 21.07
CA ILE A 51 7.52 4.85 22.42
C ILE A 51 6.05 5.24 22.58
N LEU A 52 5.48 5.96 21.62
CA LEU A 52 4.06 6.35 21.65
C LEU A 52 3.15 5.12 21.67
N GLN A 53 3.39 4.13 20.82
CA GLN A 53 2.63 2.87 20.82
C GLN A 53 2.75 2.12 22.16
N ASN A 54 3.95 2.06 22.73
CA ASN A 54 4.15 1.38 24.01
C ASN A 54 3.43 2.08 25.18
N LEU A 55 3.34 3.42 25.15
CA LEU A 55 2.60 4.18 26.16
C LEU A 55 1.10 3.88 26.13
N THR A 56 0.55 3.59 24.94
CA THR A 56 -0.86 3.22 24.76
C THR A 56 -1.18 1.76 25.08
N LEU A 57 -0.17 0.91 25.35
CA LEU A 57 -0.42 -0.45 25.79
C LEU A 57 -0.89 -0.42 27.24
N ASP A 58 -2.10 -0.92 27.49
CA ASP A 58 -2.62 -1.07 28.85
C ASP A 58 -1.70 -2.01 29.64
N SER A 59 -1.13 -1.51 30.74
CA SER A 59 -0.52 -2.35 31.76
C SER A 59 -1.39 -2.32 33.01
N ASP A 60 -1.74 -3.50 33.52
CA ASP A 60 -2.58 -3.66 34.71
C ASP A 60 -1.95 -2.96 35.94
N ASP A 61 -0.63 -2.87 36.00
CA ASP A 61 0.12 -2.22 37.08
C ASP A 61 0.21 -0.68 36.96
N SER A 62 -0.35 -0.06 35.91
CA SER A 62 -0.26 1.39 35.70
C SER A 62 -1.51 2.11 36.19
N ILE A 63 -1.31 3.09 37.07
CA ILE A 63 -2.33 4.08 37.44
C ILE A 63 -2.64 5.06 36.30
N PHE A 64 -1.89 5.06 35.20
CA PHE A 64 -2.10 5.94 34.04
C PHE A 64 -2.60 5.15 32.84
N HIS A 65 -3.60 5.71 32.15
CA HIS A 65 -4.06 5.26 30.84
C HIS A 65 -3.83 6.36 29.81
N PHE A 66 -3.06 6.06 28.75
CA PHE A 66 -2.67 7.05 27.75
C PHE A 66 -3.49 6.89 26.47
N GLN A 67 -4.06 7.99 26.00
CA GLN A 67 -4.57 8.14 24.64
C GLN A 67 -3.68 9.13 23.88
N ILE A 68 -3.29 8.77 22.66
CA ILE A 68 -2.39 9.60 21.85
C ILE A 68 -3.02 9.87 20.49
N ILE A 69 -3.08 11.15 20.11
CA ILE A 69 -3.49 11.61 18.78
C ILE A 69 -2.32 12.36 18.17
N CYS A 70 -1.86 11.90 17.00
CA CYS A 70 -0.77 12.54 16.27
C CYS A 70 -1.23 12.97 14.87
N SER A 71 -0.82 14.16 14.43
CA SER A 71 -0.74 14.48 13.01
C SER A 71 0.66 14.13 12.49
N SER A 72 0.77 13.72 11.22
CA SER A 72 2.03 13.32 10.61
C SER A 72 1.95 13.47 9.09
N HIS A 73 3.08 13.82 8.48
CA HIS A 73 3.36 13.73 7.06
C HIS A 73 4.44 12.67 6.75
N SER A 74 4.88 11.93 7.77
CA SER A 74 5.99 10.98 7.67
C SER A 74 5.51 9.54 7.45
N PRO A 75 5.95 8.87 6.37
CA PRO A 75 5.70 7.44 6.16
C PRO A 75 6.42 6.55 7.19
N TYR A 76 7.30 7.10 8.01
CA TYR A 76 7.97 6.34 9.08
C TYR A 76 7.13 6.23 10.37
N LEU A 77 6.02 6.95 10.49
CA LEU A 77 5.12 6.89 11.65
C LEU A 77 3.91 5.97 11.42
N ILE A 78 3.66 5.57 10.19
CA ILE A 78 2.48 4.79 9.80
C ILE A 78 2.91 3.47 9.18
N ASP A 79 2.14 2.41 9.44
CA ASP A 79 2.32 1.10 8.81
C ASP A 79 0.95 0.56 8.41
N ILE A 80 0.85 -0.14 7.28
CA ILE A 80 -0.44 -0.67 6.80
C ILE A 80 -1.08 -1.70 7.75
N GLN A 81 -0.28 -2.40 8.56
CA GLN A 81 -0.78 -3.31 9.59
C GLN A 81 -1.51 -2.57 10.73
N ASP A 82 -1.26 -1.28 10.90
CA ASP A 82 -1.85 -0.42 11.93
C ASP A 82 -2.90 0.51 11.30
N ALA A 83 -3.43 0.17 10.11
CA ALA A 83 -4.32 1.07 9.36
C ALA A 83 -5.61 1.46 10.09
N GLU A 84 -6.06 0.65 11.05
CA GLU A 84 -7.21 0.99 11.92
C GLU A 84 -6.94 2.16 12.87
N ASP A 85 -5.67 2.45 13.16
CA ASP A 85 -5.23 3.58 13.99
C ASP A 85 -5.06 4.86 13.14
N ILE A 86 -5.21 4.76 11.82
CA ILE A 86 -4.99 5.86 10.88
C ILE A 86 -6.31 6.53 10.51
N ARG A 87 -6.32 7.86 10.45
CA ARG A 87 -7.44 8.66 9.92
C ARG A 87 -6.93 9.53 8.78
N ILE A 88 -7.54 9.40 7.60
CA ILE A 88 -7.20 10.22 6.44
C ILE A 88 -8.17 11.40 6.38
N MET A 89 -7.64 12.61 6.59
CA MET A 89 -8.39 13.85 6.52
C MET A 89 -8.11 14.53 5.18
N ARG A 90 -9.15 14.79 4.37
CA ARG A 90 -9.01 15.46 3.06
C ARG A 90 -9.96 16.64 2.94
N LYS A 91 -9.47 17.74 2.37
CA LYS A 91 -10.27 18.91 2.03
C LYS A 91 -10.97 18.67 0.70
N ILE A 92 -12.30 18.54 0.72
CA ILE A 92 -13.13 18.35 -0.45
C ILE A 92 -13.90 19.63 -0.78
N LYS A 93 -14.10 19.93 -2.06
CA LYS A 93 -14.90 21.08 -2.50
C LYS A 93 -16.22 20.59 -3.06
N ASN A 94 -17.32 20.82 -2.33
CA ASN A 94 -18.67 20.45 -2.72
C ASN A 94 -19.51 21.72 -2.90
N ASN A 95 -20.14 21.89 -4.06
CA ASN A 95 -21.01 23.03 -4.36
C ASN A 95 -20.40 24.42 -4.09
N GLY A 96 -19.08 24.56 -4.24
CA GLY A 96 -18.36 25.80 -3.98
C GLY A 96 -17.86 25.96 -2.55
N GLU A 97 -18.32 25.14 -1.61
CA GLU A 97 -17.90 25.14 -0.20
C GLU A 97 -16.85 24.07 0.07
N TYR A 98 -15.95 24.36 1.01
CA TYR A 98 -14.94 23.42 1.45
C TYR A 98 -15.41 22.66 2.68
N ASN A 99 -15.43 21.33 2.58
CA ASN A 99 -15.70 20.41 3.68
C ASN A 99 -14.46 19.54 3.94
N VAL A 100 -14.38 18.92 5.12
CA VAL A 100 -13.35 17.94 5.44
C VAL A 100 -14.00 16.56 5.46
N SER A 101 -13.50 15.65 4.63
CA SER A 101 -13.83 14.22 4.75
C SER A 101 -12.82 13.54 5.66
N ILE A 102 -13.30 12.67 6.54
CA ILE A 102 -12.48 11.82 7.39
C ILE A 102 -12.81 10.38 7.03
N ASN A 103 -11.81 9.63 6.58
CA ASN A 103 -11.95 8.22 6.26
C ASN A 103 -11.16 7.37 7.26
N GLU A 104 -11.71 6.20 7.55
CA GLU A 104 -11.14 5.20 8.45
C GLU A 104 -11.37 3.80 7.89
N VAL A 105 -10.63 2.82 8.39
CA VAL A 105 -10.77 1.42 8.01
C VAL A 105 -10.93 0.56 9.26
N GLN A 106 -11.74 -0.48 9.16
CA GLN A 106 -11.86 -1.51 10.20
C GLN A 106 -11.28 -2.82 9.66
N LEU A 107 -10.18 -3.29 10.25
CA LEU A 107 -9.46 -4.47 9.75
C LEU A 107 -10.30 -5.75 9.84
N ASP A 108 -11.20 -5.87 10.81
CA ASP A 108 -12.14 -7.00 10.89
C ASP A 108 -13.14 -7.01 9.73
N LYS A 109 -13.62 -5.85 9.30
CA LYS A 109 -14.50 -5.72 8.13
C LYS A 109 -13.76 -6.16 6.87
N VAL A 110 -12.53 -5.66 6.67
CA VAL A 110 -11.67 -6.07 5.54
C VAL A 110 -11.40 -7.57 5.57
N ALA A 111 -11.10 -8.14 6.75
CA ALA A 111 -10.87 -9.58 6.90
C ALA A 111 -12.13 -10.41 6.60
N GLY A 112 -13.31 -9.94 6.96
CA GLY A 112 -14.60 -10.55 6.64
C GLY A 112 -14.95 -10.47 5.14
N GLU A 113 -14.64 -9.35 4.50
CA GLU A 113 -14.79 -9.18 3.06
C GLU A 113 -13.87 -10.13 2.29
N LEU A 114 -12.59 -10.19 2.67
CA LEU A 114 -11.63 -11.14 2.10
C LEU A 114 -12.08 -12.59 2.30
N LYS A 115 -12.61 -12.94 3.48
CA LYS A 115 -13.16 -14.28 3.75
C LYS A 115 -14.29 -14.63 2.78
N THR A 116 -15.16 -13.68 2.49
CA THR A 116 -16.29 -13.82 1.58
C THR A 116 -15.82 -13.93 0.12
N LEU A 117 -14.96 -13.02 -0.32
CA LEU A 117 -14.40 -12.98 -1.68
C LEU A 117 -13.63 -14.27 -2.01
N HIS A 118 -12.78 -14.71 -1.07
CA HIS A 118 -11.99 -15.93 -1.22
C HIS A 118 -12.75 -17.22 -0.90
N GLN A 119 -14.00 -17.14 -0.44
CA GLN A 119 -14.83 -18.29 -0.07
C GLN A 119 -14.07 -19.26 0.87
N PHE A 120 -13.49 -18.72 1.95
CA PHE A 120 -12.75 -19.58 2.88
C PHE A 120 -13.69 -20.64 3.50
N PRO A 121 -13.17 -21.85 3.80
CA PRO A 121 -13.97 -22.90 4.44
C PRO A 121 -14.64 -22.42 5.73
N SER A 122 -15.82 -22.98 6.01
CA SER A 122 -16.53 -22.71 7.28
C SER A 122 -15.61 -23.03 8.47
N GLY A 123 -15.62 -22.16 9.49
CA GLY A 123 -14.72 -22.25 10.64
C GLY A 123 -13.32 -21.65 10.44
N THR A 124 -12.93 -21.27 9.21
CA THR A 124 -11.64 -20.56 9.00
C THR A 124 -11.68 -19.20 9.68
N ARG A 125 -10.74 -18.97 10.60
CA ARG A 125 -10.54 -17.68 11.26
C ARG A 125 -10.06 -16.65 10.23
N SER A 126 -10.73 -15.50 10.17
CA SER A 126 -10.36 -14.35 9.35
C SER A 126 -10.83 -13.11 10.10
N ASP A 127 -9.89 -12.44 10.74
CA ASP A 127 -10.07 -11.29 11.62
C ASP A 127 -8.87 -10.34 11.49
N ALA A 128 -8.90 -9.20 12.20
CA ALA A 128 -7.84 -8.21 12.20
C ALA A 128 -6.46 -8.83 12.51
N ILE A 129 -6.36 -9.72 13.50
CA ILE A 129 -5.09 -10.36 13.90
C ILE A 129 -4.48 -11.16 12.74
N THR A 130 -5.28 -12.02 12.10
CA THR A 130 -4.81 -12.82 10.96
C THR A 130 -4.47 -11.95 9.74
N LEU A 131 -5.19 -10.84 9.53
CA LEU A 131 -4.91 -9.89 8.46
C LEU A 131 -3.61 -9.12 8.71
N LYS A 132 -3.39 -8.59 9.92
CA LYS A 132 -2.13 -7.91 10.33
C LYS A 132 -0.91 -8.78 10.05
N GLY A 133 -0.99 -10.08 10.37
CA GLY A 133 0.08 -11.04 10.08
C GLY A 133 0.44 -11.13 8.59
N ARG A 134 -0.56 -11.10 7.70
CA ARG A 134 -0.36 -11.10 6.23
C ARG A 134 0.14 -9.76 5.72
N LEU A 135 -0.34 -8.65 6.26
CA LEU A 135 0.08 -7.30 5.91
C LEU A 135 1.55 -7.06 6.25
N LYS A 136 2.02 -7.57 7.40
CA LYS A 136 3.41 -7.46 7.82
C LYS A 136 4.40 -8.07 6.81
N ALA A 137 4.00 -9.10 6.07
CA ALA A 137 4.84 -9.75 5.07
C ALA A 137 5.08 -8.90 3.81
N ILE A 138 4.23 -7.90 3.55
CA ILE A 138 4.31 -7.02 2.38
C ILE A 138 4.62 -5.57 2.74
N MET A 139 4.93 -5.32 4.00
CA MET A 139 5.17 -3.98 4.53
C MET A 139 6.46 -3.40 3.95
N THR A 140 6.33 -2.29 3.24
CA THR A 140 7.45 -1.50 2.71
C THR A 140 7.22 -0.03 3.04
N LEU A 141 8.29 0.77 2.98
CA LEU A 141 8.17 2.22 3.15
C LEU A 141 7.27 2.82 2.05
N GLU A 142 7.42 2.35 0.82
CA GLU A 142 6.62 2.77 -0.33
C GLU A 142 5.12 2.44 -0.16
N LEU A 143 4.79 1.31 0.45
CA LEU A 143 3.40 1.01 0.81
C LEU A 143 2.86 2.02 1.84
N SER A 144 3.72 2.52 2.72
CA SER A 144 3.38 3.54 3.71
C SER A 144 3.26 4.94 3.08
N GLU A 145 4.02 5.23 2.02
CA GLU A 145 3.85 6.45 1.23
C GLU A 145 2.45 6.53 0.59
N GLY A 146 1.83 5.39 0.28
CA GLY A 146 0.48 5.30 -0.29
C GLY A 146 -0.61 6.00 0.52
N PHE A 147 -0.45 6.14 1.85
CA PHE A 147 -1.39 6.88 2.70
C PHE A 147 -1.41 8.39 2.43
N PHE A 148 -0.33 8.93 1.87
CA PHE A 148 -0.19 10.35 1.53
C PHE A 148 -0.49 10.63 0.06
N ALA A 149 -0.74 9.58 -0.74
CA ALA A 149 -0.96 9.71 -2.16
C ALA A 149 -2.37 10.27 -2.48
N ASP A 150 -2.47 11.10 -3.51
CA ASP A 150 -3.75 11.46 -4.11
C ASP A 150 -4.38 10.25 -4.78
N LYS A 151 -3.56 9.40 -5.43
CA LYS A 151 -3.95 8.12 -6.04
C LYS A 151 -2.82 7.11 -5.93
N ILE A 152 -3.15 5.83 -5.87
CA ILE A 152 -2.16 4.76 -5.88
C ILE A 152 -2.36 3.82 -7.06
N VAL A 153 -1.26 3.31 -7.59
CA VAL A 153 -1.22 2.23 -8.57
C VAL A 153 -0.58 1.02 -7.90
N LEU A 154 -1.35 -0.03 -7.62
CA LEU A 154 -0.81 -1.26 -7.06
C LEU A 154 -0.42 -2.22 -8.19
N VAL A 155 0.82 -2.68 -8.16
CA VAL A 155 1.38 -3.61 -9.17
C VAL A 155 1.98 -4.84 -8.50
N GLU A 156 2.14 -5.93 -9.23
CA GLU A 156 2.64 -7.18 -8.64
C GLU A 156 4.09 -7.04 -8.16
N GLY A 157 4.97 -6.46 -8.97
CA GLY A 157 6.39 -6.40 -8.64
C GLY A 157 7.14 -5.21 -9.20
N LEU A 158 8.46 -5.23 -8.94
CA LEU A 158 9.36 -4.15 -9.35
C LEU A 158 9.49 -4.00 -10.87
N GLU A 159 9.29 -5.08 -11.63
CA GLU A 159 9.31 -5.02 -13.10
C GLU A 159 8.15 -4.17 -13.63
N ASP A 160 6.93 -4.43 -13.16
CA ASP A 160 5.74 -3.66 -13.56
C ASP A 160 5.87 -2.19 -13.15
N LYS A 161 6.33 -1.95 -11.91
CA LYS A 161 6.60 -0.60 -11.41
C LYS A 161 7.58 0.14 -12.33
N ALA A 162 8.71 -0.49 -12.64
CA ALA A 162 9.76 0.12 -13.45
C ALA A 162 9.26 0.49 -14.85
N VAL A 163 8.47 -0.38 -15.49
CA VAL A 163 7.86 -0.11 -16.80
C VAL A 163 6.88 1.06 -16.73
N ILE A 164 5.96 1.04 -15.77
CA ILE A 164 4.91 2.05 -15.63
C ILE A 164 5.51 3.43 -15.36
N GLN A 165 6.47 3.53 -14.44
CA GLN A 165 7.18 4.79 -14.16
C GLN A 165 8.05 5.25 -15.33
N ALA A 166 8.68 4.34 -16.08
CA ALA A 166 9.51 4.70 -17.23
C ALA A 166 8.69 5.32 -18.37
N ILE A 167 7.49 4.80 -18.63
CA ILE A 167 6.59 5.34 -19.67
C ILE A 167 6.01 6.68 -19.24
N ASP A 168 5.61 6.79 -17.97
CA ASP A 168 5.16 8.05 -17.36
C ASP A 168 6.22 9.15 -17.56
N GLN A 169 7.45 8.89 -17.10
CA GLN A 169 8.58 9.79 -17.24
C GLN A 169 8.87 10.18 -18.69
N TYR A 170 8.86 9.22 -19.62
CA TYR A 170 9.10 9.51 -21.05
C TYR A 170 8.03 10.43 -21.65
N LYS A 171 6.78 10.29 -21.21
CA LYS A 171 5.66 11.13 -21.69
C LYS A 171 5.61 12.51 -21.01
N GLU A 172 6.62 12.85 -20.19
CA GLU A 172 6.66 14.07 -19.36
C GLU A 172 5.42 14.22 -18.46
N LYS A 173 4.79 13.08 -18.19
CA LYS A 173 3.70 12.90 -17.25
C LYS A 173 4.41 12.47 -15.96
N ILE A 174 4.50 13.36 -14.97
CA ILE A 174 5.29 13.12 -13.76
C ILE A 174 4.32 12.74 -12.65
N PHE A 175 4.13 11.44 -12.39
CA PHE A 175 3.23 10.93 -11.35
C PHE A 175 3.41 11.64 -10.00
N ASP A 176 4.65 11.89 -9.58
CA ASP A 176 4.97 12.60 -8.34
C ASP A 176 4.32 14.00 -8.28
N SER A 177 4.27 14.71 -9.41
CA SER A 177 3.65 16.05 -9.49
C SER A 177 2.13 16.03 -9.36
N LYS A 178 1.52 14.85 -9.44
CA LYS A 178 0.08 14.61 -9.32
C LYS A 178 -0.29 13.79 -8.08
N GLY A 179 0.66 13.54 -7.19
CA GLY A 179 0.44 12.72 -6.00
C GLY A 179 0.09 11.26 -6.35
N ILE A 180 0.58 10.74 -7.48
CA ILE A 180 0.36 9.35 -7.90
C ILE A 180 1.56 8.52 -7.47
N ILE A 181 1.32 7.43 -6.73
CA ILE A 181 2.40 6.55 -6.25
C ILE A 181 2.20 5.13 -6.80
N VAL A 182 3.25 4.55 -7.39
CA VAL A 182 3.22 3.19 -7.95
C VAL A 182 3.86 2.22 -6.96
N ILE A 183 3.05 1.37 -6.33
CA ILE A 183 3.44 0.53 -5.19
C ILE A 183 3.47 -0.95 -5.60
N PRO A 184 4.63 -1.62 -5.55
CA PRO A 184 4.73 -3.06 -5.77
C PRO A 184 4.36 -3.82 -4.50
N VAL A 185 3.47 -4.82 -4.59
CA VAL A 185 2.97 -5.58 -3.42
C VAL A 185 3.58 -6.97 -3.25
N ILE A 186 4.72 -7.22 -3.90
CA ILE A 186 5.48 -8.48 -3.78
C ILE A 186 4.61 -9.69 -4.18
N GLY A 187 3.95 -9.59 -5.32
CA GLY A 187 3.19 -10.65 -5.98
C GLY A 187 1.68 -10.42 -5.97
N LYS A 188 1.04 -10.86 -7.05
CA LYS A 188 -0.40 -10.74 -7.32
C LYS A 188 -1.34 -11.09 -6.17
N ASN A 189 -1.03 -12.17 -5.45
CA ASN A 189 -1.87 -12.66 -4.34
C ASN A 189 -1.95 -11.70 -3.16
N ASN A 190 -1.11 -10.66 -3.14
CA ASN A 190 -1.09 -9.62 -2.12
C ASN A 190 -1.78 -8.32 -2.53
N LEU A 191 -2.30 -8.20 -3.76
CA LEU A 191 -2.97 -6.98 -4.23
C LEU A 191 -4.30 -6.72 -3.51
N ASP A 192 -5.01 -7.78 -3.15
CA ASP A 192 -6.35 -7.73 -2.56
C ASP A 192 -6.40 -6.91 -1.25
N ARG A 193 -5.48 -7.18 -0.33
CA ARG A 193 -5.40 -6.57 1.01
C ARG A 193 -5.17 -5.05 0.97
N PRO A 194 -4.10 -4.53 0.38
CA PRO A 194 -3.88 -3.09 0.27
C PRO A 194 -4.95 -2.42 -0.58
N ALA A 195 -5.48 -3.06 -1.63
CA ALA A 195 -6.55 -2.48 -2.44
C ALA A 195 -7.78 -2.13 -1.58
N LEU A 196 -8.29 -3.10 -0.80
CA LEU A 196 -9.44 -2.88 0.07
C LEU A 196 -9.17 -1.84 1.16
N ILE A 197 -7.99 -1.89 1.79
CA ILE A 197 -7.61 -0.94 2.85
C ILE A 197 -7.57 0.49 2.32
N PHE A 198 -6.91 0.72 1.19
CA PHE A 198 -6.82 2.06 0.61
C PHE A 198 -8.15 2.57 0.07
N GLN A 199 -8.99 1.68 -0.48
CA GLN A 199 -10.35 2.03 -0.87
C GLN A 199 -11.22 2.46 0.33
N ASP A 200 -11.19 1.72 1.44
CA ASP A 200 -11.92 2.09 2.68
C ASP A 200 -11.41 3.42 3.27
N LEU A 201 -10.11 3.71 3.11
CA LEU A 201 -9.51 5.01 3.46
C LEU A 201 -9.80 6.13 2.44
N GLY A 202 -10.58 5.84 1.40
CA GLY A 202 -10.97 6.79 0.34
C GLY A 202 -9.81 7.28 -0.52
N ILE A 203 -8.75 6.47 -0.64
CA ILE A 203 -7.64 6.70 -1.58
C ILE A 203 -7.96 5.95 -2.89
N PRO A 204 -8.08 6.65 -4.03
CA PRO A 204 -8.28 6.02 -5.33
C PRO A 204 -7.18 5.00 -5.65
N VAL A 205 -7.59 3.78 -6.02
CA VAL A 205 -6.69 2.66 -6.32
C VAL A 205 -6.83 2.26 -7.79
N TYR A 206 -5.69 2.11 -8.48
CA TYR A 206 -5.58 1.45 -9.77
C TYR A 206 -4.83 0.11 -9.61
N LEU A 207 -5.42 -1.03 -9.99
CA LEU A 207 -4.70 -2.33 -9.96
C LEU A 207 -4.10 -2.66 -11.32
N ILE A 208 -2.88 -3.19 -11.35
CA ILE A 208 -2.30 -3.81 -12.56
C ILE A 208 -1.81 -5.20 -12.19
N PHE A 209 -2.29 -6.21 -12.92
CA PHE A 209 -1.91 -7.60 -12.72
C PHE A 209 -1.93 -8.39 -14.03
N ASP A 210 -1.07 -9.38 -14.15
CA ASP A 210 -1.08 -10.36 -15.24
C ASP A 210 -2.22 -11.35 -15.00
N THR A 211 -2.84 -11.87 -16.05
CA THR A 211 -3.90 -12.89 -15.90
C THR A 211 -3.34 -14.29 -15.67
N ASP A 212 -2.07 -14.52 -16.01
CA ASP A 212 -1.41 -15.83 -16.01
C ASP A 212 -2.20 -16.90 -16.80
N SER A 213 -2.73 -16.51 -17.97
CA SER A 213 -3.52 -17.40 -18.85
C SER A 213 -2.72 -18.61 -19.36
N ASP A 214 -1.40 -18.45 -19.45
CA ASP A 214 -0.38 -19.41 -19.91
C ASP A 214 0.24 -20.24 -18.77
N CYS A 215 -0.33 -20.18 -17.57
CA CYS A 215 0.15 -20.96 -16.42
C CYS A 215 -0.01 -22.47 -16.61
N ASN A 216 0.68 -23.23 -15.76
CA ASN A 216 0.53 -24.68 -15.70
C ASN A 216 -0.92 -25.06 -15.35
N PRO A 217 -1.45 -26.19 -15.86
CA PRO A 217 -2.83 -26.61 -15.57
C PRO A 217 -3.17 -26.68 -14.08
N SER A 218 -2.20 -27.02 -13.22
CA SER A 218 -2.35 -27.07 -11.77
C SER A 218 -2.59 -25.71 -11.10
N GLU A 219 -2.17 -24.62 -11.74
CA GLU A 219 -2.27 -23.25 -11.20
C GLU A 219 -3.48 -22.49 -11.77
N ARG A 220 -4.07 -23.01 -12.86
CA ARG A 220 -5.13 -22.35 -13.62
C ARG A 220 -6.34 -21.98 -12.77
N ASP A 221 -6.81 -22.88 -11.91
CA ASP A 221 -7.96 -22.61 -11.04
C ASP A 221 -7.65 -21.56 -9.97
N SER A 222 -6.43 -21.58 -9.41
CA SER A 222 -5.96 -20.57 -8.47
C SER A 222 -5.89 -19.20 -9.14
N ASN A 223 -5.29 -19.12 -10.34
CA ASN A 223 -5.18 -17.89 -11.13
C ASN A 223 -6.57 -17.35 -11.53
N LYS A 224 -7.47 -18.23 -11.98
CA LYS A 224 -8.87 -17.86 -12.27
C LYS A 224 -9.55 -17.25 -11.05
N LYS A 225 -9.35 -17.86 -9.87
CA LYS A 225 -9.93 -17.39 -8.61
C LYS A 225 -9.40 -16.01 -8.23
N ILE A 226 -8.09 -15.81 -8.19
CA ILE A 226 -7.51 -14.51 -7.82
C ILE A 226 -7.87 -13.42 -8.84
N ASN A 227 -7.86 -13.70 -10.15
CA ASN A 227 -8.27 -12.73 -11.18
C ASN A 227 -9.72 -12.29 -10.96
N THR A 228 -10.60 -13.24 -10.66
CA THR A 228 -12.01 -12.96 -10.36
C THR A 228 -12.15 -12.08 -9.13
N ILE A 229 -11.38 -12.35 -8.07
CA ILE A 229 -11.40 -11.58 -6.82
C ILE A 229 -10.92 -10.15 -7.05
N LEU A 230 -9.78 -9.97 -7.71
CA LEU A 230 -9.24 -8.63 -7.99
C LEU A 230 -10.22 -7.80 -8.84
N ARG A 231 -10.85 -8.42 -9.84
CA ARG A 231 -11.90 -7.77 -10.64
C ARG A 231 -13.12 -7.38 -9.80
N LYS A 232 -13.57 -8.24 -8.88
CA LYS A 232 -14.67 -7.93 -7.95
C LYS A 232 -14.35 -6.75 -7.03
N ILE A 233 -13.14 -6.72 -6.45
CA ILE A 233 -12.67 -5.59 -5.61
C ILE A 233 -12.72 -4.28 -6.40
N MET A 234 -12.44 -4.34 -7.70
CA MET A 234 -12.50 -3.17 -8.58
C MET A 234 -13.88 -2.91 -9.18
N ASN A 235 -14.93 -3.58 -8.66
CA ASN A 235 -16.34 -3.44 -9.04
C ASN A 235 -16.63 -3.80 -10.51
N GLU A 236 -15.90 -4.75 -11.08
CA GLU A 236 -16.19 -5.29 -12.40
C GLU A 236 -17.47 -6.14 -12.38
N VAL A 237 -18.36 -5.86 -13.33
CA VAL A 237 -19.66 -6.55 -13.45
C VAL A 237 -19.52 -7.81 -14.33
N ASP A 238 -18.75 -7.74 -15.40
CA ASP A 238 -18.55 -8.89 -16.29
C ASP A 238 -17.33 -9.72 -15.87
N LEU A 239 -17.62 -10.86 -15.25
CA LEU A 239 -16.64 -11.83 -14.76
C LEU A 239 -16.66 -13.13 -15.57
N SER A 240 -17.27 -13.12 -16.77
CA SER A 240 -17.41 -14.31 -17.63
C SER A 240 -16.05 -14.88 -18.05
N ASN A 241 -15.08 -14.01 -18.33
CA ASN A 241 -13.71 -14.40 -18.68
C ASN A 241 -12.65 -13.75 -17.77
N PRO A 242 -12.24 -14.43 -16.68
CA PRO A 242 -11.21 -13.93 -15.77
C PRO A 242 -9.79 -13.85 -16.36
N PHE A 243 -9.55 -14.44 -17.53
CA PHE A 243 -8.23 -14.40 -18.20
C PHE A 243 -8.13 -13.35 -19.30
N GLU A 244 -9.21 -12.63 -19.57
CA GLU A 244 -9.24 -11.63 -20.63
C GLU A 244 -8.30 -10.45 -20.35
N MET A 245 -7.60 -9.95 -21.36
CA MET A 245 -6.96 -8.64 -21.26
C MET A 245 -8.01 -7.54 -21.17
N LYS A 246 -7.94 -6.70 -20.14
CA LYS A 246 -8.87 -5.58 -19.97
C LYS A 246 -8.17 -4.39 -19.36
N ILE A 247 -8.28 -3.23 -20.01
CA ILE A 247 -7.85 -1.93 -19.48
C ILE A 247 -9.12 -1.19 -19.07
N GLY A 248 -9.49 -1.34 -17.79
CA GLY A 248 -10.71 -0.82 -17.19
C GLY A 248 -10.60 0.64 -16.73
N LYS A 249 -11.53 1.04 -15.85
CA LYS A 249 -11.52 2.39 -15.24
C LYS A 249 -10.46 2.52 -14.14
N ASN A 250 -10.36 1.50 -13.30
CA ASN A 250 -9.59 1.47 -12.06
C ASN A 250 -8.73 0.19 -11.96
N TYR A 251 -8.62 -0.58 -13.03
CA TYR A 251 -7.74 -1.73 -13.06
C TYR A 251 -7.30 -2.09 -14.48
N THR A 252 -6.24 -2.87 -14.57
CA THR A 252 -5.82 -3.55 -15.79
C THR A 252 -5.45 -4.99 -15.48
N SER A 253 -6.03 -5.90 -16.25
CA SER A 253 -5.56 -7.29 -16.33
C SER A 253 -4.85 -7.50 -17.67
N LEU A 254 -3.60 -7.96 -17.63
CA LEU A 254 -2.76 -8.14 -18.82
C LEU A 254 -2.82 -9.59 -19.30
N ASP A 255 -3.09 -9.75 -20.60
CA ASP A 255 -2.93 -11.02 -21.31
C ASP A 255 -2.47 -10.72 -22.74
N PRO A 256 -1.22 -11.06 -23.13
CA PRO A 256 -0.22 -11.79 -22.35
C PRO A 256 0.42 -10.92 -21.25
N LYS A 257 1.38 -11.48 -20.52
CA LYS A 257 2.14 -10.80 -19.46
C LYS A 257 2.83 -9.52 -19.92
N MET A 258 3.11 -8.60 -18.99
CA MET A 258 3.78 -7.31 -19.23
C MET A 258 4.94 -7.38 -20.25
N THR A 259 5.91 -8.27 -20.04
CA THR A 259 7.08 -8.40 -20.95
C THR A 259 6.68 -8.72 -22.39
N LYS A 260 5.63 -9.54 -22.58
CA LYS A 260 5.16 -9.94 -23.91
C LYS A 260 4.35 -8.84 -24.56
N VAL A 261 3.58 -8.05 -23.79
CA VAL A 261 2.93 -6.82 -24.29
C VAL A 261 3.96 -5.85 -24.86
N ILE A 262 5.05 -5.62 -24.12
CA ILE A 262 6.16 -4.78 -24.58
C ILE A 262 6.77 -5.35 -25.87
N ARG A 263 7.11 -6.65 -25.90
CA ARG A 263 7.67 -7.31 -27.09
C ARG A 263 6.75 -7.19 -28.31
N ASN A 264 5.45 -7.35 -28.14
CA ASN A 264 4.48 -7.23 -29.23
C ASN A 264 4.43 -5.80 -29.80
N GLY A 265 4.52 -4.77 -28.96
CA GLY A 265 4.54 -3.36 -29.41
C GLY A 265 5.87 -2.95 -30.07
N VAL A 266 7.00 -3.44 -29.54
CA VAL A 266 8.35 -3.06 -29.99
C VAL A 266 8.82 -3.90 -31.20
N GLY A 267 8.50 -5.20 -31.19
CA GLY A 267 9.10 -6.24 -32.05
C GLY A 267 10.22 -6.99 -31.33
N ASP A 268 10.28 -8.31 -31.49
CA ASP A 268 11.22 -9.18 -30.76
C ASP A 268 12.70 -8.87 -31.06
N ASP A 269 13.03 -8.53 -32.31
CA ASP A 269 14.41 -8.22 -32.71
C ASP A 269 14.91 -6.94 -32.03
N LEU A 270 14.15 -5.85 -32.13
CA LEU A 270 14.51 -4.56 -31.53
C LEU A 270 14.50 -4.64 -30.00
N TYR A 271 13.53 -5.35 -29.41
CA TYR A 271 13.50 -5.61 -27.97
C TYR A 271 14.81 -6.29 -27.52
N THR A 272 15.21 -7.35 -28.21
CA THR A 272 16.38 -8.16 -27.84
C THR A 272 17.66 -7.34 -28.01
N GLN A 273 17.78 -6.63 -29.13
CA GLN A 273 18.91 -5.72 -29.39
C GLN A 273 19.08 -4.68 -28.27
N ILE A 274 18.02 -3.96 -27.90
CA ILE A 274 18.09 -2.94 -26.85
C ILE A 274 18.39 -3.57 -25.49
N MET A 275 17.76 -4.71 -25.17
CA MET A 275 17.99 -5.37 -23.89
C MET A 275 19.41 -5.92 -23.75
N ASP A 276 19.98 -6.50 -24.80
CA ASP A 276 21.37 -6.97 -24.78
C ASP A 276 22.34 -5.79 -24.63
N GLU A 277 22.12 -4.70 -25.36
CA GLU A 277 22.91 -3.46 -25.21
C GLU A 277 22.88 -2.94 -23.76
N LEU A 278 21.70 -2.87 -23.14
CA LEU A 278 21.56 -2.36 -21.77
C LEU A 278 22.11 -3.35 -20.73
N LYS A 279 21.94 -4.65 -20.95
CA LYS A 279 22.49 -5.70 -20.08
C LYS A 279 24.02 -5.59 -20.04
N ASP A 280 24.65 -5.41 -21.20
CA ASP A 280 26.10 -5.21 -21.29
C ASP A 280 26.53 -3.88 -20.67
N LYS A 281 25.81 -2.79 -20.98
CA LYS A 281 26.10 -1.44 -20.46
C LYS A 281 26.07 -1.35 -18.93
N TYR A 282 25.11 -2.01 -18.29
CA TYR A 282 24.93 -2.00 -16.84
C TYR A 282 25.49 -3.25 -16.13
N GLU A 283 26.22 -4.10 -16.85
CA GLU A 283 26.87 -5.32 -16.35
C GLU A 283 25.94 -6.31 -15.62
N PHE A 284 24.69 -6.43 -16.10
CA PHE A 284 23.75 -7.42 -15.55
C PHE A 284 23.97 -8.81 -16.18
N LYS A 285 23.78 -9.86 -15.38
CA LYS A 285 23.92 -11.25 -15.86
C LYS A 285 22.66 -11.81 -16.53
N LYS A 286 21.48 -11.28 -16.16
CA LYS A 286 20.17 -11.81 -16.58
C LYS A 286 19.23 -10.67 -16.94
N ASP A 287 18.45 -10.86 -18.00
CA ASP A 287 17.42 -9.91 -18.42
C ASP A 287 16.40 -9.62 -17.32
N LYS A 288 16.05 -10.63 -16.51
CA LYS A 288 15.11 -10.45 -15.38
C LYS A 288 15.61 -9.41 -14.37
N ASP A 289 16.91 -9.31 -14.17
CA ASP A 289 17.48 -8.34 -13.22
C ASP A 289 17.50 -6.94 -13.83
N CYS A 290 17.74 -6.85 -15.15
CA CYS A 290 17.60 -5.61 -15.92
C CYS A 290 16.18 -5.05 -15.83
N ARG A 291 15.17 -5.90 -16.02
CA ARG A 291 13.75 -5.50 -16.04
C ARG A 291 13.23 -4.97 -14.71
N LYS A 292 13.88 -5.34 -13.59
CA LYS A 292 13.55 -4.82 -12.25
C LYS A 292 14.23 -3.50 -11.95
N ASN A 293 15.20 -3.07 -12.77
CA ASN A 293 15.96 -1.86 -12.53
C ASN A 293 15.29 -0.67 -13.23
N TYR A 294 14.89 0.33 -12.45
CA TYR A 294 14.20 1.52 -12.95
C TYR A 294 15.02 2.33 -13.96
N MET A 295 16.33 2.50 -13.74
CA MET A 295 17.19 3.22 -14.70
C MET A 295 17.30 2.50 -16.03
N VAL A 296 17.45 1.16 -15.99
CA VAL A 296 17.50 0.34 -17.19
C VAL A 296 16.19 0.43 -17.96
N MET A 297 15.04 0.30 -17.28
CA MET A 297 13.74 0.37 -17.95
C MET A 297 13.43 1.77 -18.49
N THR A 298 13.87 2.82 -17.80
CA THR A 298 13.76 4.20 -18.30
C THR A 298 14.55 4.38 -19.60
N GLU A 299 15.79 3.89 -19.64
CA GLU A 299 16.61 3.96 -20.85
C GLU A 299 16.06 3.06 -21.98
N PHE A 300 15.57 1.87 -21.65
CA PHE A 300 14.90 0.97 -22.58
C PHE A 300 13.71 1.65 -23.24
N ILE A 301 12.79 2.19 -22.43
CA ILE A 301 11.59 2.87 -22.91
C ILE A 301 11.97 4.06 -23.80
N ARG A 302 12.93 4.88 -23.38
CA ARG A 302 13.42 5.99 -24.21
C ARG A 302 13.93 5.52 -25.57
N LYS A 303 14.79 4.50 -25.61
CA LYS A 303 15.32 3.94 -26.87
C LYS A 303 14.21 3.39 -27.77
N VAL A 304 13.20 2.75 -27.20
CA VAL A 304 12.02 2.25 -27.93
C VAL A 304 11.29 3.39 -28.63
N TYR A 305 10.94 4.45 -27.89
CA TYR A 305 10.18 5.56 -28.45
C TYR A 305 11.02 6.44 -29.40
N ASP A 306 12.32 6.62 -29.14
CA ASP A 306 13.25 7.29 -30.06
C ASP A 306 13.39 6.54 -31.40
N SER A 307 13.16 5.23 -31.38
CA SER A 307 13.11 4.38 -32.59
C SER A 307 11.76 4.43 -33.32
N ALA A 308 10.91 5.42 -33.00
CA ALA A 308 9.57 5.60 -33.54
C ALA A 308 8.61 4.41 -33.31
N LYS A 309 8.88 3.57 -32.30
CA LYS A 309 7.96 2.55 -31.82
C LYS A 309 7.11 3.10 -30.68
N SER A 310 5.99 2.43 -30.42
CA SER A 310 5.09 2.76 -29.31
C SER A 310 4.53 1.47 -28.71
N ILE A 311 4.05 1.54 -27.47
CA ILE A 311 3.38 0.42 -26.80
C ILE A 311 1.96 0.88 -26.41
N PRO A 312 0.99 0.85 -27.35
CA PRO A 312 -0.32 1.51 -27.20
C PRO A 312 -1.10 1.07 -25.96
N GLU A 313 -0.99 -0.21 -25.59
CA GLU A 313 -1.63 -0.77 -24.41
C GLU A 313 -1.13 -0.09 -23.14
N LEU A 314 0.18 0.13 -23.03
CA LEU A 314 0.78 0.78 -21.87
C LEU A 314 0.49 2.27 -21.85
N GLU A 315 0.49 2.95 -23.00
CA GLU A 315 0.07 4.35 -23.08
C GLU A 315 -1.37 4.54 -22.61
N LYS A 316 -2.26 3.62 -22.98
CA LYS A 316 -3.66 3.61 -22.54
C LYS A 316 -3.78 3.37 -21.04
N ILE A 317 -2.96 2.48 -20.46
CA ILE A 317 -2.89 2.25 -19.00
C ILE A 317 -2.47 3.54 -18.28
N ILE A 318 -1.41 4.21 -18.74
CA ILE A 318 -0.98 5.50 -18.16
C ILE A 318 -2.12 6.52 -18.23
N GLN A 319 -2.81 6.64 -19.37
CA GLN A 319 -3.94 7.56 -19.47
C GLN A 319 -5.05 7.23 -18.45
N LYS A 320 -5.38 5.94 -18.26
CA LYS A 320 -6.38 5.52 -17.27
C LYS A 320 -5.97 5.81 -15.83
N ILE A 321 -4.68 5.70 -15.50
CA ILE A 321 -4.16 6.09 -14.18
C ILE A 321 -4.37 7.59 -13.94
N TYR A 322 -4.14 8.43 -14.95
CA TYR A 322 -4.41 9.87 -14.87
C TYR A 322 -5.91 10.18 -14.71
N ASP A 323 -6.77 9.46 -15.43
CA ASP A 323 -8.22 9.67 -15.45
C ASP A 323 -8.95 9.19 -14.18
N LEU A 324 -8.30 8.34 -13.36
CA LEU A 324 -8.89 7.73 -12.16
C LEU A 324 -9.45 8.76 -11.17
#